data_AF-A0AAE8SEQ6-F1
#
_entry.id   AF-A0AAE8SEQ6-F1
#
_cell.length_a   1.000
_cell.length_b   1.000
_cell.length_c   1.000
_cell.angle_alpha   90.00
_cell.angle_beta   90.00
_cell.angle_gamma   90.00
#
_symmetry.space_group_name_H-M   'P 1'
#
loop_
_entity.id
_entity.type
_entity.pdbx_description
1 polymer ?
#
loop_
_entity_poly.entity_id
_entity_poly.type
_entity_poly.pdbx_seq_one_letter_code
_entity_poly.pdbx_strand_id
1 'polypeptide(L)'
;MGEFIGSEPDLAAIKPSFTSSSEPENPRSKSLIEALSLELNIEGGYFRQTDASPITIPSPYSEEALSDQTLALSGPTREGYKAETRRLSTTIFYLLTPRQPQGNFHRNRSRIIHTLHRGRGRYVLIHPDGRIESFIVGNAVERGERIQWIVEGDIWKASYLLPNVSGSGQESDGEEPEGLLISETVVPGFEYHDHAFLTQQGFRELLKKDQVRELEWLVRRSD
;
A
#
# COMPACT_ATOMS: atom_id res chain seq x y z
N MET A 1 -6.08 -18.49 14.10
CA MET A 1 -6.77 -18.01 12.90
C MET A 1 -6.77 -19.16 11.91
N GLY A 2 -7.93 -19.58 11.42
CA GLY A 2 -8.09 -20.79 10.61
C GLY A 2 -7.23 -20.73 9.34
N GLU A 3 -6.74 -21.89 8.92
CA GLU A 3 -6.08 -22.06 7.63
C GLU A 3 -7.01 -21.52 6.53
N PHE A 4 -6.58 -20.44 5.88
CA PHE A 4 -7.27 -19.89 4.75
C PHE A 4 -7.09 -20.89 3.60
N ILE A 5 -8.13 -21.68 3.30
CA ILE A 5 -8.18 -22.52 2.11
C ILE A 5 -8.32 -21.57 0.92
N GLY A 6 -7.17 -21.10 0.41
CA GLY A 6 -7.10 -20.10 -0.64
C GLY A 6 -7.54 -20.69 -1.97
N SER A 7 -8.76 -20.41 -2.40
CA SER A 7 -9.06 -20.41 -3.83
C SER A 7 -8.21 -19.33 -4.48
N GLU A 8 -7.52 -19.67 -5.59
CA GLU A 8 -6.82 -18.67 -6.39
C GLU A 8 -7.79 -17.53 -6.77
N PRO A 9 -7.39 -16.25 -6.63
CA PRO A 9 -8.26 -15.14 -6.97
C PRO A 9 -8.56 -15.12 -8.48
N ASP A 10 -9.78 -14.75 -8.84
CA ASP A 10 -10.11 -14.43 -10.23
C ASP A 10 -9.39 -13.14 -10.65
N LEU A 11 -8.26 -13.30 -11.34
CA LEU A 11 -7.42 -12.17 -11.76
C LEU A 11 -8.11 -11.25 -12.76
N ALA A 12 -9.04 -11.77 -13.58
CA ALA A 12 -9.80 -10.94 -14.52
C ALA A 12 -10.76 -9.98 -13.80
N ALA A 13 -11.12 -10.27 -12.55
CA ALA A 13 -11.88 -9.36 -11.69
C ALA A 13 -11.02 -8.29 -11.01
N ILE A 14 -9.69 -8.33 -11.14
CA ILE A 14 -8.74 -7.36 -10.57
C ILE A 14 -8.38 -6.33 -11.65
N LYS A 15 -9.20 -5.28 -11.74
CA LYS A 15 -9.07 -4.20 -12.72
C LYS A 15 -9.18 -2.83 -12.06
N PRO A 16 -8.55 -1.78 -12.62
CA PRO A 16 -8.65 -0.43 -12.09
C PRO A 16 -10.11 0.04 -12.12
N SER A 17 -10.57 0.63 -11.02
CA SER A 17 -11.88 1.30 -10.95
C SER A 17 -11.79 2.79 -11.26
N PHE A 18 -10.61 3.37 -11.10
CA PHE A 18 -10.28 4.76 -11.35
C PHE A 18 -8.98 4.81 -12.16
N THR A 19 -8.81 5.88 -12.92
CA THR A 19 -7.57 6.18 -13.64
C THR A 19 -6.97 7.45 -13.08
N SER A 20 -5.64 7.50 -12.97
CA SER A 20 -4.96 8.73 -12.57
C SER A 20 -5.33 9.88 -13.50
N SER A 21 -5.44 11.08 -12.94
CA SER A 21 -5.85 12.29 -13.65
C SER A 21 -4.86 13.43 -13.41
N SER A 22 -4.66 14.28 -14.42
CA SER A 22 -3.94 15.55 -14.27
C SER A 22 -4.80 16.62 -13.56
N GLU A 23 -6.13 16.46 -13.58
CA GLU A 23 -7.07 17.40 -12.98
C GLU A 23 -6.91 17.49 -11.46
N PRO A 24 -7.08 18.68 -10.85
CA PRO A 24 -6.96 18.88 -9.41
C PRO A 24 -7.77 17.87 -8.59
N GLU A 25 -7.32 17.61 -7.35
CA GLU A 25 -8.10 16.83 -6.40
C GLU A 25 -9.49 17.43 -6.19
N ASN A 26 -10.48 16.54 -6.03
CA ASN A 26 -11.81 17.00 -5.67
C ASN A 26 -11.83 17.69 -4.30
N PRO A 27 -12.82 18.56 -4.02
CA PRO A 27 -12.84 19.34 -2.79
C PRO A 27 -12.72 18.50 -1.51
N ARG A 28 -13.39 17.33 -1.46
CA ARG A 28 -13.35 16.42 -0.30
C ARG A 28 -11.94 15.86 -0.05
N SER A 29 -11.29 15.35 -1.09
CA SER A 29 -9.92 14.80 -1.03
C SER A 29 -8.92 15.89 -0.70
N LYS A 30 -9.05 17.07 -1.33
CA LYS A 30 -8.20 18.24 -1.07
C LYS A 30 -8.28 18.68 0.39
N SER A 31 -9.48 18.87 0.93
CA SER A 31 -9.66 19.26 2.34
C SER A 31 -9.07 18.23 3.30
N LEU A 32 -9.15 16.93 2.96
CA LEU A 32 -8.58 15.88 3.78
C LEU A 32 -7.03 15.88 3.74
N ILE A 33 -6.46 16.00 2.55
CA ILE A 33 -5.01 16.10 2.33
C ILE A 33 -4.45 17.27 3.14
N GLU A 34 -5.10 18.43 3.09
CA GLU A 34 -4.72 19.63 3.85
C GLU A 34 -4.85 19.39 5.36
N ALA A 35 -5.99 18.86 5.84
CA ALA A 35 -6.24 18.66 7.26
C ALA A 35 -5.27 17.67 7.92
N LEU A 36 -4.83 16.65 7.18
CA LEU A 36 -3.86 15.65 7.68
C LEU A 36 -2.42 15.96 7.27
N SER A 37 -2.17 17.07 6.56
CA SER A 37 -0.85 17.45 6.04
C SER A 37 -0.20 16.33 5.21
N LEU A 38 -0.97 15.70 4.33
CA LEU A 38 -0.49 14.60 3.50
C LEU A 38 0.33 15.12 2.32
N GLU A 39 1.35 14.35 1.93
CA GLU A 39 2.19 14.59 0.77
C GLU A 39 2.15 13.39 -0.19
N LEU A 40 2.54 13.56 -1.45
CA LEU A 40 2.56 12.46 -2.41
C LEU A 40 3.56 11.37 -1.97
N ASN A 41 3.13 10.12 -2.00
CA ASN A 41 3.99 8.97 -1.72
C ASN A 41 4.66 8.50 -3.02
N ILE A 42 5.93 8.09 -2.96
CA ILE A 42 6.67 7.49 -4.08
C ILE A 42 6.03 6.19 -4.58
N GLU A 43 5.26 5.51 -3.72
CA GLU A 43 4.48 4.33 -4.06
C GLU A 43 3.20 4.67 -4.85
N GLY A 44 2.78 5.93 -4.86
CA GLY A 44 1.46 6.39 -5.30
C GLY A 44 0.52 6.63 -4.12
N GLY A 45 -0.50 7.47 -4.32
CA GLY A 45 -1.32 7.98 -3.22
C GLY A 45 -0.64 9.11 -2.43
N TYR A 46 -1.19 9.39 -1.25
CA TYR A 46 -0.68 10.39 -0.31
C TYR A 46 -0.37 9.75 1.03
N PHE A 47 0.61 10.28 1.76
CA PHE A 47 0.96 9.78 3.08
C PHE A 47 1.44 10.89 4.02
N ARG A 48 1.52 10.57 5.31
CA ARG A 48 2.21 11.39 6.31
C ARG A 48 2.64 10.52 7.47
N GLN A 49 3.92 10.57 7.84
CA GLN A 49 4.36 9.96 9.10
C GLN A 49 3.82 10.74 10.29
N THR A 50 3.08 10.04 11.16
CA THR A 50 2.42 10.61 12.34
C THR A 50 3.16 10.27 13.63
N ASP A 51 3.88 9.15 13.65
CA ASP A 51 4.67 8.71 14.80
C ASP A 51 5.96 8.00 14.36
N ALA A 52 7.01 8.20 15.15
CA ALA A 52 8.22 7.38 15.11
C ALA A 52 8.72 7.20 16.54
N SER A 53 8.77 5.94 17.00
CA SER A 53 9.16 5.63 18.37
C SER A 53 10.51 6.26 18.72
N PRO A 54 10.69 6.94 19.86
CA PRO A 54 11.99 7.44 20.28
C PRO A 54 12.96 6.30 20.65
N ILE A 55 12.45 5.09 20.86
CA ILE A 55 13.25 3.90 21.16
C ILE A 55 13.83 3.35 19.85
N THR A 56 15.13 3.08 19.86
CA THR A 56 15.81 2.33 18.82
C THR A 56 16.18 0.94 19.32
N ILE A 57 16.17 -0.03 18.41
CA ILE A 57 16.57 -1.41 18.63
C ILE A 57 17.66 -1.80 17.62
N PRO A 58 18.47 -2.83 17.90
CA PRO A 58 19.35 -3.42 16.88
C PRO A 58 18.54 -3.84 15.64
N SER A 59 19.06 -3.52 14.46
CA SER A 59 18.46 -3.93 13.19
C SER A 59 18.56 -5.45 13.05
N PRO A 60 17.46 -6.16 12.76
CA PRO A 60 17.51 -7.58 12.43
C PRO A 60 17.89 -7.84 10.97
N TYR A 61 18.17 -6.81 10.18
CA TYR A 61 18.38 -6.89 8.74
C TYR A 61 19.82 -6.61 8.32
N SER A 62 20.17 -7.05 7.10
CA SER A 62 21.43 -6.69 6.44
C SER A 62 21.57 -5.16 6.33
N GLU A 63 22.80 -4.68 6.44
CA GLU A 63 23.16 -3.27 6.21
C GLU A 63 22.97 -2.86 4.74
N GLU A 64 23.02 -3.82 3.82
CA GLU A 64 22.75 -3.58 2.40
C GLU A 64 21.29 -3.18 2.18
N ALA A 65 21.06 -2.17 1.34
CA ALA A 65 19.72 -1.78 0.96
C ALA A 65 19.06 -2.84 0.07
N LEU A 66 17.73 -2.99 0.16
CA LEU A 66 17.00 -3.86 -0.77
C LEU A 66 17.04 -3.35 -2.22
N SER A 67 17.22 -2.04 -2.43
CA SER A 67 17.15 -1.44 -3.76
C SER A 67 17.80 -0.06 -3.80
N ASP A 68 18.94 0.05 -4.48
CA ASP A 68 19.60 1.34 -4.75
C ASP A 68 18.68 2.28 -5.57
N GLN A 69 17.87 1.71 -6.46
CA GLN A 69 16.87 2.47 -7.22
C GLN A 69 15.83 3.11 -6.30
N THR A 70 15.39 2.39 -5.26
CA THR A 70 14.45 2.94 -4.27
C THR A 70 15.10 4.05 -3.46
N LEU A 71 16.34 3.88 -3.04
CA LEU A 71 17.07 4.93 -2.31
C LEU A 71 17.22 6.21 -3.15
N ALA A 72 17.48 6.07 -4.45
CA ALA A 72 17.55 7.21 -5.37
C ALA A 72 16.20 7.96 -5.49
N LEU A 73 15.06 7.26 -5.35
CA LEU A 73 13.72 7.85 -5.39
C LEU A 73 13.31 8.50 -4.06
N SER A 74 13.79 7.98 -2.93
CA SER A 74 13.40 8.45 -1.60
C SER A 74 14.04 9.77 -1.17
N GLY A 75 15.03 10.27 -1.93
CA GLY A 75 15.84 11.40 -1.53
C GLY A 75 16.89 11.04 -0.48
N PRO A 76 17.43 12.02 0.27
CA PRO A 76 18.50 11.78 1.23
C PRO A 76 18.02 10.88 2.38
N THR A 77 18.93 10.06 2.90
CA THR A 77 18.69 9.31 4.13
C THR A 77 18.32 10.24 5.28
N ARG A 78 17.39 9.81 6.13
CA ARG A 78 16.99 10.54 7.32
C ARG A 78 18.20 10.91 8.18
N GLU A 79 18.19 12.11 8.74
CA GLU A 79 19.22 12.53 9.71
C GLU A 79 19.30 11.54 10.88
N GLY A 80 20.52 11.13 11.22
CA GLY A 80 20.78 10.14 12.27
C GLY A 80 20.37 8.71 11.91
N TYR A 81 20.14 8.39 10.64
CA TYR A 81 20.03 7.01 10.17
C TYR A 81 21.33 6.24 10.41
N LYS A 82 21.18 4.97 10.81
CA LYS A 82 22.26 4.01 11.05
C LYS A 82 21.77 2.63 10.65
N ALA A 83 22.50 1.96 9.76
CA ALA A 83 22.06 0.70 9.17
C ALA A 83 21.86 -0.41 10.21
N GLU A 84 22.60 -0.35 11.32
CA GLU A 84 22.66 -1.33 12.40
C GLU A 84 21.51 -1.18 13.41
N THR A 85 20.64 -0.17 13.24
CA THR A 85 19.52 0.08 14.15
C THR A 85 18.23 0.38 13.41
N ARG A 86 17.10 0.15 14.08
CA ARG A 86 15.78 0.60 13.63
C ARG A 86 15.06 1.30 14.76
N ARG A 87 14.20 2.25 14.41
CA ARG A 87 13.15 2.73 15.33
C ARG A 87 12.29 1.53 15.74
N LEU A 88 11.80 1.48 16.97
CA LEU A 88 10.95 0.35 17.40
C LEU A 88 9.70 0.22 16.51
N SER A 89 9.11 1.36 16.13
CA SER A 89 7.98 1.44 15.20
C SER A 89 7.93 2.79 14.51
N THR A 90 7.25 2.83 13.38
CA THR A 90 6.78 4.06 12.73
C THR A 90 5.31 3.89 12.36
N THR A 91 4.54 4.98 12.36
CA THR A 91 3.15 4.97 11.91
C THR A 91 2.92 6.10 10.91
N ILE A 92 2.16 5.80 9.86
CA ILE A 92 1.74 6.77 8.85
C ILE A 92 0.20 6.82 8.73
N PHE A 93 -0.32 7.92 8.21
CA PHE A 93 -1.53 7.90 7.39
C PHE A 93 -1.17 7.57 5.95
N TYR A 94 -2.03 6.82 5.26
CA TYR A 94 -1.95 6.57 3.82
C TYR A 94 -3.34 6.73 3.18
N LEU A 95 -3.41 7.46 2.07
CA LEU A 95 -4.64 7.83 1.38
C LEU A 95 -4.53 7.55 -0.13
N LEU A 96 -5.49 6.77 -0.65
CA LEU A 96 -5.77 6.72 -2.09
C LEU A 96 -6.98 7.62 -2.41
N THR A 97 -6.88 8.38 -3.49
CA THR A 97 -7.95 9.26 -3.99
C THR A 97 -8.33 8.85 -5.42
N PRO A 98 -9.46 9.32 -5.98
CA PRO A 98 -9.75 9.08 -7.40
C PRO A 98 -8.63 9.57 -8.35
N ARG A 99 -7.92 10.66 -8.00
CA ARG A 99 -6.79 11.19 -8.77
C ARG A 99 -5.50 10.37 -8.58
N GLN A 100 -5.24 9.89 -7.38
CA GLN A 100 -4.11 9.01 -7.03
C GLN A 100 -4.63 7.66 -6.50
N PRO A 101 -5.20 6.80 -7.37
CA PRO A 101 -6.01 5.67 -6.93
C PRO A 101 -5.22 4.39 -6.68
N GLN A 102 -3.89 4.43 -6.79
CA GLN A 102 -3.04 3.24 -6.82
C GLN A 102 -1.80 3.41 -5.97
N GLY A 103 -1.52 2.41 -5.13
CA GLY A 103 -0.22 2.12 -4.56
C GLY A 103 0.41 0.96 -5.33
N ASN A 104 1.55 1.23 -5.98
CA ASN A 104 2.24 0.29 -6.85
C ASN A 104 2.87 -0.87 -6.06
N PHE A 105 3.15 -1.99 -6.73
CA PHE A 105 3.81 -3.14 -6.10
C PHE A 105 5.15 -2.76 -5.47
N HIS A 106 5.22 -2.93 -4.16
CA HIS A 106 6.42 -2.77 -3.36
C HIS A 106 6.43 -3.77 -2.20
N ARG A 107 7.59 -3.95 -1.58
CA ARG A 107 7.75 -4.80 -0.39
C ARG A 107 8.59 -4.10 0.66
N ASN A 108 8.47 -4.59 1.89
CA ASN A 108 9.31 -4.16 3.00
C ASN A 108 9.90 -5.39 3.71
N ARG A 109 11.07 -5.25 4.36
CA ARG A 109 11.59 -6.31 5.25
C ARG A 109 10.76 -6.45 6.52
N SER A 110 10.27 -5.33 7.04
CA SER A 110 9.38 -5.30 8.19
C SER A 110 7.97 -5.67 7.80
N ARG A 111 7.29 -6.40 8.68
CA ARG A 111 5.83 -6.57 8.60
C ARG A 111 5.13 -5.23 8.81
N ILE A 112 3.96 -5.10 8.20
CA ILE A 112 3.15 -3.88 8.24
C ILE A 112 1.74 -4.22 8.70
N ILE A 113 1.30 -3.59 9.80
CA ILE A 113 -0.08 -3.65 10.26
C ILE A 113 -0.84 -2.49 9.63
N HIS A 114 -1.95 -2.80 8.97
CA HIS A 114 -2.81 -1.82 8.32
C HIS A 114 -4.15 -1.75 9.04
N THR A 115 -4.66 -0.55 9.28
CA THR A 115 -5.95 -0.31 9.93
C THR A 115 -6.78 0.67 9.09
N LEU A 116 -8.00 0.28 8.74
CA LEU A 116 -8.94 1.09 7.97
C LEU A 116 -9.51 2.23 8.83
N HIS A 117 -9.54 3.44 8.28
CA HIS A 117 -10.28 4.57 8.85
C HIS A 117 -11.57 4.86 8.08
N ARG A 118 -11.53 4.85 6.73
CA ARG A 118 -12.69 5.07 5.86
C ARG A 118 -12.39 4.67 4.41
N GLY A 119 -13.46 4.63 3.61
CA GLY A 119 -13.40 4.28 2.19
C GLY A 119 -13.21 2.79 1.96
N ARG A 120 -12.85 2.45 0.73
CA ARG A 120 -12.81 1.07 0.26
C ARG A 120 -11.74 0.85 -0.78
N GLY A 121 -11.08 -0.29 -0.73
CA GLY A 121 -10.03 -0.63 -1.68
C GLY A 121 -9.83 -2.12 -1.83
N ARG A 122 -8.95 -2.50 -2.74
CA ARG A 122 -8.47 -3.87 -2.89
C ARG A 122 -6.97 -3.91 -2.71
N TYR A 123 -6.52 -4.91 -1.96
CA TYR A 123 -5.12 -5.29 -1.89
C TYR A 123 -4.86 -6.49 -2.80
N VAL A 124 -3.68 -6.50 -3.42
CA VAL A 124 -3.15 -7.61 -4.20
C VAL A 124 -1.76 -7.90 -3.66
N LEU A 125 -1.53 -9.13 -3.23
CA LEU A 125 -0.28 -9.59 -2.67
C LEU A 125 0.32 -10.68 -3.55
N ILE A 126 1.65 -10.64 -3.73
CA ILE A 126 2.40 -11.72 -4.38
C ILE A 126 3.40 -12.26 -3.35
N HIS A 127 3.18 -13.51 -2.96
CA HIS A 127 4.03 -14.22 -2.00
C HIS A 127 5.33 -14.69 -2.69
N PRO A 128 6.42 -14.95 -1.94
CA PRO A 128 7.71 -15.36 -2.52
C PRO A 128 7.65 -16.65 -3.37
N ASP A 129 6.66 -17.50 -3.13
CA ASP A 129 6.39 -18.72 -3.89
C ASP A 129 5.59 -18.48 -5.19
N GLY A 130 5.27 -17.23 -5.51
CA GLY A 130 4.47 -16.83 -6.67
C GLY A 130 2.95 -16.91 -6.45
N ARG A 131 2.49 -17.32 -5.26
CA ARG A 131 1.06 -17.32 -4.95
C ARG A 131 0.51 -15.90 -4.87
N ILE A 132 -0.63 -15.68 -5.52
CA ILE A 132 -1.34 -14.40 -5.50
C ILE A 132 -2.46 -14.48 -4.46
N GLU A 133 -2.55 -13.47 -3.60
CA GLU A 133 -3.68 -13.27 -2.69
C GLU A 133 -4.33 -11.92 -3.00
N SER A 134 -5.66 -11.85 -2.97
CA SER A 134 -6.36 -10.57 -3.07
C SER A 134 -7.58 -10.54 -2.17
N PHE A 135 -7.80 -9.39 -1.54
CA PHE A 135 -8.92 -9.16 -0.64
C PHE A 135 -9.35 -7.69 -0.69
N ILE A 136 -10.60 -7.45 -0.29
CA ILE A 136 -11.18 -6.12 -0.21
C ILE A 136 -11.03 -5.61 1.22
N VAL A 137 -10.69 -4.33 1.34
CA VAL A 137 -10.67 -3.58 2.59
C VAL A 137 -11.81 -2.57 2.57
N GLY A 138 -12.56 -2.52 3.66
CA GLY A 138 -13.81 -1.75 3.74
C GLY A 138 -14.64 -2.15 4.96
N ASN A 139 -15.70 -1.39 5.22
CA ASN A 139 -16.52 -1.54 6.43
C ASN A 139 -17.51 -2.72 6.38
N ALA A 140 -17.67 -3.40 5.25
CA ALA A 140 -18.60 -4.53 5.15
C ALA A 140 -18.00 -5.84 5.69
N VAL A 141 -17.62 -5.86 6.97
CA VAL A 141 -16.95 -6.99 7.64
C VAL A 141 -17.78 -8.28 7.55
N GLU A 142 -19.10 -8.18 7.74
CA GLU A 142 -20.03 -9.32 7.61
C GLU A 142 -20.11 -9.89 6.19
N ARG A 143 -19.58 -9.17 5.18
CA ARG A 143 -19.43 -9.62 3.79
C ARG A 143 -17.99 -10.00 3.43
N GLY A 144 -17.10 -10.11 4.41
CA GLY A 144 -15.72 -10.55 4.25
C GLY A 144 -14.71 -9.43 3.93
N GLU A 145 -15.10 -8.15 4.01
CA GLU A 145 -14.14 -7.05 3.89
C GLU A 145 -13.28 -6.93 5.16
N ARG A 146 -12.01 -6.55 5.00
CA ARG A 146 -11.07 -6.42 6.12
C ARG A 146 -10.98 -4.96 6.58
N ILE A 147 -11.08 -4.73 7.89
CA ILE A 147 -10.80 -3.42 8.52
C ILE A 147 -9.41 -3.36 9.17
N GLN A 148 -8.78 -4.53 9.38
CA GLN A 148 -7.39 -4.64 9.82
C GLN A 148 -6.77 -5.85 9.13
N TRP A 149 -5.53 -5.71 8.66
CA TRP A 149 -4.78 -6.80 8.07
C TRP A 149 -3.28 -6.58 8.24
N ILE A 150 -2.52 -7.66 8.11
CA ILE A 150 -1.07 -7.65 8.21
C ILE A 150 -0.52 -8.14 6.88
N VAL A 151 0.46 -7.41 6.35
CA VAL A 151 1.34 -7.92 5.29
C VAL A 151 2.67 -8.24 5.96
N GLU A 152 3.07 -9.50 5.93
CA GLU A 152 4.37 -9.92 6.45
C GLU A 152 5.51 -9.40 5.56
N GLY A 153 6.73 -9.39 6.11
CA GLY A 153 7.92 -8.99 5.35
C GLY A 153 8.13 -9.82 4.08
N ASP A 154 8.81 -9.22 3.11
CA ASP A 154 9.16 -9.80 1.81
C ASP A 154 7.99 -10.15 0.86
N ILE A 155 6.74 -9.89 1.26
CA ILE A 155 5.56 -10.00 0.39
C ILE A 155 5.42 -8.71 -0.44
N TRP A 156 5.27 -8.85 -1.75
CA TRP A 156 4.93 -7.73 -2.62
C TRP A 156 3.47 -7.34 -2.41
N LYS A 157 3.20 -6.08 -2.06
CA LYS A 157 1.85 -5.53 -1.89
C LYS A 157 1.61 -4.41 -2.89
N ALA A 158 0.41 -4.42 -3.48
CA ALA A 158 -0.17 -3.29 -4.20
C ALA A 158 -1.60 -3.07 -3.69
N SER A 159 -2.10 -1.85 -3.85
CA SER A 159 -3.46 -1.50 -3.46
C SER A 159 -4.09 -0.54 -4.44
N TYR A 160 -5.40 -0.61 -4.61
CA TYR A 160 -6.12 0.37 -5.43
C TYR A 160 -7.51 0.69 -4.89
N LEU A 161 -7.97 1.91 -5.19
CA LEU A 161 -9.25 2.44 -4.76
C LEU A 161 -10.41 1.69 -5.45
N LEU A 162 -11.42 1.33 -4.66
CA LEU A 162 -12.69 0.80 -5.16
C LEU A 162 -13.80 1.84 -4.95
N PRO A 163 -14.85 1.85 -5.78
CA PRO A 163 -16.02 2.66 -5.50
C PRO A 163 -16.67 2.20 -4.19
N ASN A 164 -17.34 3.14 -3.53
CA ASN A 164 -18.22 2.84 -2.41
C ASN A 164 -19.34 1.89 -2.84
N VAL A 165 -19.86 1.14 -1.87
CA VAL A 165 -20.97 0.20 -2.11
C VAL A 165 -22.28 0.84 -1.66
N SER A 166 -23.24 0.87 -2.59
CA SER A 166 -24.58 1.38 -2.31
C SER A 166 -25.28 0.62 -1.21
N GLY A 167 -25.88 1.38 -0.29
CA GLY A 167 -26.56 0.84 0.90
C GLY A 167 -25.65 0.60 2.11
N SER A 168 -24.41 1.10 2.12
CA SER A 168 -23.50 1.05 3.29
C SER A 168 -23.85 2.05 4.42
N GLY A 169 -24.97 2.77 4.32
CA GLY A 169 -25.42 3.76 5.31
C GLY A 169 -24.58 5.05 5.34
N GLN A 170 -23.55 5.16 4.50
CA GLN A 170 -22.69 6.33 4.33
C GLN A 170 -22.85 7.01 2.96
N GLU A 171 -23.78 6.56 2.13
CA GLU A 171 -24.11 7.24 0.87
C GLU A 171 -25.22 8.26 1.10
N SER A 172 -24.91 9.53 0.91
CA SER A 172 -25.90 10.50 0.47
C SER A 172 -25.82 10.59 -1.06
N ASP A 173 -26.97 10.55 -1.74
CA ASP A 173 -27.04 10.67 -3.19
C ASP A 173 -26.32 11.95 -3.64
N GLY A 174 -25.30 11.82 -4.49
CA GLY A 174 -24.55 12.95 -5.06
C GLY A 174 -23.23 13.30 -4.37
N GLU A 175 -22.76 12.55 -3.37
CA GLU A 175 -21.42 12.75 -2.81
C GLU A 175 -20.31 12.20 -3.73
N GLU A 176 -19.23 12.97 -3.86
CA GLU A 176 -18.02 12.55 -4.56
C GLU A 176 -17.41 11.28 -3.95
N PRO A 177 -16.77 10.41 -4.76
CA PRO A 177 -16.24 9.13 -4.29
C PRO A 177 -15.29 9.34 -3.09
N GLU A 178 -15.51 8.56 -2.04
CA GLU A 178 -14.66 8.59 -0.86
C GLU A 178 -13.30 7.92 -1.17
N GLY A 179 -12.20 8.59 -0.80
CA GLY A 179 -10.87 8.00 -0.86
C GLY A 179 -10.68 6.88 0.19
N LEU A 180 -9.70 6.02 0.00
CA LEU A 180 -9.33 4.98 0.97
C LEU A 180 -8.30 5.55 1.93
N LEU A 181 -8.68 5.78 3.19
CA LEU A 181 -7.78 6.24 4.25
C LEU A 181 -7.50 5.11 5.24
N ILE A 182 -6.22 4.86 5.48
CA ILE A 182 -5.74 3.87 6.44
C ILE A 182 -4.62 4.47 7.31
N SER A 183 -4.30 3.77 8.40
CA SER A 183 -2.99 3.88 9.03
C SER A 183 -2.17 2.63 8.77
N GLU A 184 -0.86 2.81 8.59
CA GLU A 184 0.10 1.71 8.54
C GLU A 184 1.09 1.86 9.70
N THR A 185 1.29 0.79 10.46
CA THR A 185 2.32 0.70 11.52
C THR A 185 3.33 -0.37 11.12
N VAL A 186 4.60 0.04 11.04
CA VAL A 186 5.71 -0.81 10.61
C VAL A 186 6.56 -1.17 11.84
N VAL A 187 6.87 -2.46 12.01
CA VAL A 187 7.65 -2.97 13.15
C VAL A 187 8.64 -4.04 12.67
N PRO A 188 9.96 -3.84 12.86
CA PRO A 188 10.64 -2.59 13.26
C PRO A 188 10.32 -1.41 12.34
N GLY A 189 10.47 -0.18 12.82
CA GLY A 189 10.10 1.05 12.12
C GLY A 189 10.71 1.18 10.72
N PHE A 190 9.96 1.82 9.83
CA PHE A 190 10.27 1.96 8.40
C PHE A 190 11.58 2.71 8.17
N GLU A 191 12.39 2.19 7.26
CA GLU A 191 13.51 2.88 6.64
C GLU A 191 13.53 2.49 5.15
N TYR A 192 13.88 3.42 4.25
CA TYR A 192 13.91 3.15 2.80
C TYR A 192 14.93 2.08 2.40
N HIS A 193 15.92 1.78 3.24
CA HIS A 193 16.84 0.65 3.05
C HIS A 193 16.12 -0.71 3.04
N ASP A 194 14.98 -0.81 3.71
CA ASP A 194 14.21 -2.04 3.81
C ASP A 194 13.07 -2.08 2.78
N HIS A 195 12.99 -1.10 1.88
CA HIS A 195 11.94 -0.95 0.90
C HIS A 195 12.44 -1.24 -0.52
N ALA A 196 11.62 -1.91 -1.32
CA ALA A 196 11.89 -2.08 -2.75
C ALA A 196 10.59 -2.04 -3.55
N PHE A 197 10.66 -1.47 -4.75
CA PHE A 197 9.63 -1.63 -5.77
C PHE A 197 9.83 -2.91 -6.58
N LEU A 198 8.73 -3.53 -6.98
CA LEU A 198 8.78 -4.66 -7.91
C LEU A 198 9.09 -4.13 -9.31
N THR A 199 10.16 -4.61 -9.92
CA THR A 199 10.51 -4.22 -11.28
C THR A 199 9.66 -4.96 -12.31
N GLN A 200 9.49 -4.37 -13.49
CA GLN A 200 8.82 -5.04 -14.62
C GLN A 200 9.49 -6.36 -15.00
N GLN A 201 10.81 -6.45 -14.87
CA GLN A 201 11.54 -7.70 -15.09
C GLN A 201 11.21 -8.72 -13.99
N GLY A 202 11.37 -8.36 -12.72
CA GLY A 202 11.10 -9.26 -11.60
C GLY A 202 9.65 -9.75 -11.58
N PHE A 203 8.69 -8.89 -11.93
CA PHE A 203 7.29 -9.27 -12.05
C PHE A 203 7.05 -10.37 -13.09
N ARG A 204 7.70 -10.29 -14.26
CA ARG A 204 7.61 -11.29 -15.32
C ARG A 204 8.35 -12.59 -15.00
N GLU A 205 9.36 -12.53 -14.13
CA GLU A 205 10.07 -13.70 -13.63
C GLU A 205 9.27 -14.44 -12.53
N LEU A 206 8.50 -13.71 -11.73
CA LEU A 206 7.68 -14.27 -10.64
C LEU A 206 6.38 -14.92 -11.11
N LEU A 207 5.76 -14.40 -12.18
CA LEU A 207 4.40 -14.76 -12.57
C LEU A 207 4.32 -15.38 -13.96
N LYS A 208 3.27 -16.19 -14.18
CA LYS A 208 2.92 -16.74 -15.50
C LYS A 208 2.44 -15.62 -16.43
N LYS A 209 2.55 -15.84 -17.75
CA LYS A 209 2.24 -14.82 -18.78
C LYS A 209 0.81 -14.26 -18.69
N ASP A 210 -0.16 -15.11 -18.39
CA ASP A 210 -1.55 -14.74 -18.19
C ASP A 210 -1.72 -13.86 -16.94
N GLN A 211 -1.11 -14.25 -15.82
CA GLN A 211 -1.11 -13.46 -14.58
C GLN A 211 -0.44 -12.09 -14.76
N VAL A 212 0.68 -12.04 -15.50
CA VAL A 212 1.37 -10.78 -15.83
C VAL A 212 0.41 -9.85 -16.58
N ARG A 213 -0.29 -10.34 -17.60
CA ARG A 213 -1.21 -9.53 -18.41
C ARG A 213 -2.31 -8.88 -17.57
N GLU A 214 -2.85 -9.61 -16.59
CA GLU A 214 -3.95 -9.08 -15.76
C GLU A 214 -3.47 -8.06 -14.71
N LEU A 215 -2.21 -8.15 -14.26
CA LEU A 215 -1.73 -7.42 -13.08
C LEU A 215 -0.58 -6.42 -13.34
N GLU A 216 -0.02 -6.37 -14.55
CA GLU A 216 1.12 -5.49 -14.87
C GLU A 216 0.86 -4.00 -14.65
N TRP A 217 -0.40 -3.58 -14.67
CA TRP A 217 -0.80 -2.19 -14.43
C TRP A 217 -0.55 -1.73 -12.98
N LEU A 218 -0.41 -2.66 -12.02
CA LEU A 218 -0.04 -2.39 -10.63
C LEU A 218 1.46 -2.22 -10.41
N VAL A 219 2.29 -2.51 -11.43
CA VAL A 219 3.74 -2.36 -11.35
C VAL A 219 4.11 -0.93 -11.73
N ARG A 220 4.96 -0.30 -10.92
CA ARG A 220 5.44 1.07 -11.16
C ARG A 220 6.06 1.16 -12.56
N ARG A 221 5.64 2.16 -13.34
CA ARG A 221 6.29 2.47 -14.63
C ARG A 221 7.61 3.19 -14.37
N SER A 222 8.65 2.82 -15.10
CA SER A 222 9.87 3.63 -15.14
C SER A 222 9.55 4.88 -15.94
N ASP A 223 9.60 6.04 -15.29
CA ASP A 223 9.64 7.33 -15.98
C ASP A 223 11.04 7.57 -16.56
#